data_AF-A0AAW6SJ57-F1
#
_entry.id   AF-A0AAW6SJ57-F1
#
_cell.length_a   1.000
_cell.length_b   1.000
_cell.length_c   1.000
_cell.angle_alpha   90.00
_cell.angle_beta   90.00
_cell.angle_gamma   90.00
#
_symmetry.space_group_name_H-M   'P 1'
#
loop_
_entity.id
_entity.type
_entity.pdbx_description
1 polymer ?
#
loop_
_entity_poly.entity_id
_entity_poly.type
_entity_poly.pdbx_seq_one_letter_code
_entity_poly.pdbx_strand_id
1 'polypeptide(L)'
;MTAEILNSAVQHGVIAMLIQLALWPLFGVWSAGAIAVALFVGREIAQHEYKGDGPKVERWDYGLLQHWNLDSCLDVALPLLCCLSLASTVWALRRYRART
;
A
#
# COMPACT_ATOMS: atom_id res chain seq x y z
N MET A 1 -5.67 -1.37 -22.39
CA MET A 1 -6.28 -1.09 -21.07
C MET A 1 -5.52 -1.77 -19.93
N THR A 2 -5.17 -3.05 -20.05
CA THR A 2 -4.43 -3.79 -19.01
C THR A 2 -3.02 -3.27 -18.72
N ALA A 3 -2.29 -2.77 -19.72
CA ALA A 3 -0.93 -2.26 -19.54
C ALA A 3 -0.85 -0.95 -18.73
N GLU A 4 -1.84 -0.06 -18.88
CA GLU A 4 -1.91 1.22 -18.14
C GLU A 4 -2.20 0.99 -16.65
N ILE A 5 -3.16 0.10 -16.37
CA ILE A 5 -3.52 -0.36 -15.01
C ILE A 5 -2.27 -0.93 -14.32
N LEU A 6 -1.56 -1.82 -15.01
CA LEU A 6 -0.36 -2.43 -14.46
C LEU A 6 0.76 -1.41 -14.20
N ASN A 7 0.95 -0.43 -15.09
CA ASN A 7 1.95 0.62 -14.90
C ASN A 7 1.65 1.48 -13.66
N SER A 8 0.39 1.89 -13.49
CA SER A 8 -0.07 2.63 -12.31
C SER A 8 0.21 1.85 -11.02
N ALA A 9 -0.26 0.60 -10.95
CA ALA A 9 -0.12 -0.21 -9.75
C ALA A 9 1.36 -0.54 -9.40
N VAL A 10 2.22 -0.67 -10.42
CA VAL A 10 3.68 -0.79 -10.22
C VAL A 10 4.28 0.49 -9.64
N GLN A 11 3.86 1.67 -10.13
CA GLN A 11 4.32 2.94 -9.57
C GLN A 11 3.92 3.07 -8.09
N HIS A 12 2.69 2.69 -7.73
CA HIS A 12 2.26 2.66 -6.33
C HIS A 12 3.10 1.68 -5.49
N GLY A 13 3.42 0.51 -6.04
CA GLY A 13 4.32 -0.45 -5.39
C GLY A 13 5.71 0.14 -5.11
N VAL A 14 6.30 0.85 -6.08
CA VAL A 14 7.60 1.52 -5.91
C VAL A 14 7.51 2.63 -4.86
N ILE A 15 6.48 3.47 -4.91
CA ILE A 15 6.26 4.54 -3.93
C ILE A 15 6.10 3.96 -2.52
N ALA A 16 5.37 2.85 -2.37
CA ALA A 16 5.21 2.17 -1.08
C ALA A 16 6.55 1.69 -0.51
N MET A 17 7.42 1.12 -1.34
CA MET A 17 8.77 0.73 -0.92
C MET A 17 9.61 1.94 -0.50
N LEU A 18 9.52 3.06 -1.22
CA LEU A 18 10.22 4.30 -0.84
C LEU A 18 9.74 4.83 0.51
N ILE A 19 8.43 4.84 0.76
CA ILE A 19 7.85 5.22 2.05
C ILE A 19 8.35 4.27 3.15
N GLN A 20 8.32 2.96 2.92
CA GLN A 20 8.81 1.98 3.88
C GLN A 20 10.29 2.15 4.20
N LEU A 21 11.13 2.43 3.21
CA LEU A 21 12.56 2.70 3.40
C LEU A 21 12.80 4.01 4.16
N ALA A 22 12.04 5.06 3.85
CA ALA A 22 12.12 6.35 4.54
C ALA A 22 11.70 6.26 6.02
N LEU A 23 10.68 5.43 6.32
CA LEU A 23 10.16 5.24 7.68
C LEU A 23 10.91 4.18 8.48
N TRP A 24 11.71 3.33 7.82
CA TRP A 24 12.49 2.27 8.46
C TRP A 24 13.27 2.74 9.70
N PRO A 25 14.11 3.80 9.66
CA PRO A 25 14.91 4.19 10.82
C PRO A 25 14.10 4.58 12.05
N LEU A 26 12.84 4.97 11.88
CA LEU A 26 11.96 5.43 12.97
C LEU A 26 11.12 4.31 13.57
N PHE A 27 10.54 3.45 12.73
CA PHE A 27 9.51 2.49 13.15
C PHE A 27 9.91 1.02 12.97
N GLY A 28 11.03 0.75 12.30
CA GLY A 28 11.43 -0.60 11.89
C GLY A 28 10.76 -1.04 10.58
N VAL A 29 11.36 -2.04 9.91
CA VAL A 29 10.99 -2.43 8.53
C VAL A 29 9.55 -2.96 8.40
N TRP A 30 9.05 -3.66 9.42
CA TRP A 30 7.69 -4.22 9.42
C TRP A 30 6.64 -3.13 9.65
N SER A 31 6.80 -2.31 10.69
CA SER A 31 5.88 -1.21 10.99
C SER A 31 5.87 -0.17 9.88
N ALA A 32 7.03 0.16 9.31
CA ALA A 32 7.14 1.08 8.17
C ALA A 32 6.37 0.55 6.95
N GLY A 33 6.41 -0.77 6.70
CA GLY A 33 5.64 -1.41 5.63
C GLY A 33 4.14 -1.35 5.89
N ALA A 34 3.71 -1.62 7.13
CA ALA A 34 2.30 -1.53 7.52
C ALA A 34 1.75 -0.09 7.36
N ILE A 35 2.52 0.92 7.75
CA ILE A 35 2.16 2.34 7.58
C ILE A 35 2.05 2.68 6.09
N ALA A 36 3.02 2.26 5.27
CA ALA A 36 2.99 2.51 3.83
C ALA A 36 1.72 1.93 3.18
N VAL A 37 1.37 0.67 3.48
CA VAL A 37 0.15 0.03 2.97
C VAL A 37 -1.11 0.76 3.46
N ALA A 38 -1.16 1.15 4.73
CA ALA A 38 -2.30 1.88 5.28
C ALA A 38 -2.55 3.23 4.58
N LEU A 39 -1.49 3.92 4.15
CA LEU A 39 -1.62 5.16 3.36
C LEU A 39 -2.27 4.89 1.99
N PHE A 40 -1.91 3.81 1.31
CA PHE A 40 -2.52 3.43 0.03
C PHE A 40 -3.98 3.00 0.18
N VAL A 41 -4.29 2.25 1.24
CA VAL A 41 -5.69 1.91 1.59
C VAL A 41 -6.50 3.19 1.86
N GLY A 42 -5.96 4.12 2.66
CA GLY A 42 -6.63 5.40 2.94
C GLY A 42 -6.84 6.24 1.68
N ARG A 43 -5.87 6.22 0.74
CA ARG A 43 -5.99 6.89 -0.57
C ARG A 43 -7.17 6.31 -1.37
N GLU A 44 -7.29 4.99 -1.49
CA GLU A 44 -8.39 4.37 -2.24
C GLU A 44 -9.75 4.67 -1.59
N ILE A 45 -9.85 4.59 -0.25
CA ILE A 45 -11.07 4.94 0.49
C ILE A 45 -11.49 6.38 0.16
N ALA A 46 -10.56 7.34 0.23
CA ALA A 46 -10.84 8.73 -0.11
C ALA A 46 -11.28 8.87 -1.58
N GLN A 47 -10.65 8.17 -2.52
CA GLN A 47 -11.05 8.20 -3.93
C GLN A 47 -12.44 7.61 -4.16
N HIS A 48 -12.84 6.59 -3.42
CA HIS A 48 -14.20 6.05 -3.48
C HIS A 48 -15.23 7.01 -2.88
N GLU A 49 -14.91 7.73 -1.80
CA GLU A 49 -15.77 8.78 -1.24
C GLU A 49 -15.95 9.95 -2.22
N TYR A 50 -14.90 10.35 -2.94
CA TYR A 50 -14.98 11.41 -3.97
C TYR A 50 -15.76 11.00 -5.23
N LYS A 51 -15.92 9.70 -5.50
CA LYS A 51 -16.73 9.21 -6.62
C LYS A 51 -18.23 9.23 -6.32
N GLY A 52 -18.61 9.27 -5.04
CA GLY A 52 -19.97 9.60 -4.60
C GLY A 52 -20.16 11.12 -4.55
N ASP A 53 -20.81 11.61 -3.50
CA ASP A 53 -21.03 13.04 -3.24
C ASP A 53 -19.95 13.68 -2.34
N GLY A 54 -18.90 12.92 -2.01
CA GLY A 54 -17.75 13.38 -1.24
C GLY A 54 -17.82 13.07 0.27
N PRO A 55 -16.67 13.22 0.97
CA PRO A 55 -16.48 12.71 2.34
C PRO A 55 -17.34 13.36 3.43
N LYS A 56 -18.05 14.46 3.13
CA LYS A 56 -18.92 15.16 4.08
C LYS A 56 -20.39 14.81 3.94
N VAL A 57 -20.76 14.20 2.81
CA VAL A 57 -22.14 13.85 2.47
C VAL A 57 -22.34 12.35 2.62
N GLU A 58 -21.33 11.59 2.19
CA GLU A 58 -21.34 10.14 2.24
C GLU A 58 -21.13 9.60 3.66
N ARG A 59 -21.65 8.39 3.88
CA ARG A 59 -21.46 7.70 5.16
C ARG A 59 -19.99 7.32 5.33
N TRP A 60 -19.55 7.23 6.58
CA TRP A 60 -18.17 6.87 6.94
C TRP A 60 -17.70 5.52 6.36
N ASP A 61 -18.64 4.61 6.07
CA ASP A 61 -18.40 3.28 5.51
C ASP A 61 -18.47 3.23 3.98
N TYR A 62 -18.86 4.33 3.32
CA TYR A 62 -19.11 4.37 1.89
C TYR A 62 -17.83 4.07 1.06
N GLY A 63 -16.71 4.72 1.39
CA GLY A 63 -15.45 4.47 0.70
C GLY A 63 -14.85 3.09 0.99
N LEU A 64 -15.27 2.44 2.08
CA LEU A 64 -14.83 1.10 2.48
C LEU A 64 -15.60 -0.01 1.77
N LEU A 65 -16.87 0.19 1.46
CA LEU A 65 -17.75 -0.88 0.97
C LEU A 65 -18.16 -0.70 -0.49
N GLN A 66 -18.16 0.54 -1.00
CA GLN A 66 -18.71 0.87 -2.30
C GLN A 66 -17.62 1.18 -3.33
N HIS A 67 -17.90 0.89 -4.60
CA HIS A 67 -17.06 1.23 -5.76
C HIS A 67 -15.70 0.53 -5.88
N TRP A 68 -15.43 -0.52 -5.10
CA TRP A 68 -14.24 -1.35 -5.27
C TRP A 68 -14.23 -2.04 -6.63
N ASN A 69 -13.19 -1.76 -7.41
CA ASN A 69 -12.92 -2.41 -8.67
C ASN A 69 -11.62 -3.21 -8.57
N LEU A 70 -11.41 -4.14 -9.50
CA LEU A 70 -10.19 -4.95 -9.56
C LEU A 70 -8.92 -4.09 -9.67
N ASP A 71 -9.02 -2.92 -10.30
CA ASP A 71 -7.97 -1.91 -10.39
C ASP A 71 -7.58 -1.34 -9.00
N SER A 72 -8.56 -0.86 -8.23
CA SER A 72 -8.35 -0.40 -6.85
C SER A 72 -7.81 -1.48 -5.92
N CYS A 73 -8.24 -2.75 -6.12
CA CYS A 73 -7.67 -3.87 -5.38
C CYS A 73 -6.18 -4.09 -5.72
N LEU A 74 -5.78 -3.92 -6.98
CA LEU A 74 -4.37 -4.03 -7.40
C LEU A 74 -3.53 -2.88 -6.85
N ASP A 75 -4.06 -1.66 -6.83
CA ASP A 75 -3.40 -0.47 -6.27
C ASP A 75 -3.13 -0.57 -4.76
N VAL A 76 -3.79 -1.51 -4.05
CA VAL A 76 -3.49 -1.84 -2.64
C VAL A 76 -2.65 -3.12 -2.51
N ALA A 77 -2.96 -4.14 -3.30
CA ALA A 77 -2.31 -5.45 -3.21
C ALA A 77 -0.84 -5.40 -3.68
N LEU A 78 -0.52 -4.63 -4.72
CA LEU A 78 0.87 -4.48 -5.20
C LEU A 78 1.76 -3.80 -4.15
N PRO A 79 1.39 -2.64 -3.58
CA PRO A 79 2.09 -2.07 -2.42
C PRO A 79 2.29 -3.05 -1.27
N LEU A 80 1.26 -3.82 -0.91
CA LEU A 80 1.36 -4.82 0.14
C LEU A 80 2.40 -5.90 -0.17
N LEU A 81 2.38 -6.46 -1.37
CA LEU A 81 3.33 -7.49 -1.80
C LEU A 81 4.76 -6.94 -1.88
N CYS A 82 4.94 -5.73 -2.40
CA CYS A 82 6.22 -5.02 -2.42
C CYS A 82 6.76 -4.79 -1.01
N CYS A 83 5.91 -4.33 -0.08
CA CYS A 83 6.35 -4.07 1.29
C CYS A 83 6.68 -5.36 2.07
N LEU A 84 5.89 -6.42 1.87
CA LEU A 84 6.13 -7.73 2.47
C LEU A 84 7.41 -8.37 1.95
N SER A 85 7.66 -8.29 0.64
CA SER A 85 8.89 -8.82 0.04
C SER A 85 10.12 -8.08 0.58
N LEU A 86 10.10 -6.75 0.63
CA LEU A 86 11.19 -5.95 1.21
C LEU A 86 11.44 -6.32 2.68
N ALA A 87 10.39 -6.35 3.51
CA ALA A 87 10.51 -6.68 4.93
C ALA A 87 11.05 -8.10 5.15
N SER A 88 10.57 -9.07 4.37
CA SER A 88 11.01 -10.47 4.43
C SER A 88 12.46 -10.63 4.01
N THR A 89 12.89 -9.96 2.94
CA THR A 89 14.30 -9.96 2.49
C THR A 89 15.21 -9.38 3.55
N VAL A 90 14.85 -8.23 4.12
CA VAL A 90 15.62 -7.62 5.21
C VAL A 90 15.71 -8.54 6.43
N TRP A 91 14.60 -9.16 6.81
CA TRP A 91 14.55 -10.10 7.93
C TRP A 91 15.42 -11.34 7.66
N ALA A 92 15.33 -11.93 6.47
CA ALA A 92 16.14 -13.07 6.05
C ALA A 92 17.63 -12.72 6.09
N LEU A 93 18.05 -11.58 5.51
CA LEU A 93 19.44 -11.14 5.49
C LEU A 93 20.00 -10.93 6.92
N ARG A 94 19.20 -10.34 7.81
CA ARG A 94 19.55 -10.21 9.24
C ARG A 94 19.70 -11.57 9.90
N ARG A 95 18.82 -12.53 9.57
CA ARG A 95 18.85 -13.90 10.10
C ARG A 95 20.09 -14.66 9.63
N TYR A 96 20.48 -14.53 8.36
CA TYR A 96 21.68 -15.14 7.80
C TYR A 96 22.94 -14.57 8.45
N ARG A 97 23.06 -13.24 8.56
CA ARG A 97 24.21 -12.59 9.22
C ARG A 97 24.36 -12.95 10.70
N ALA A 98 23.27 -13.24 11.40
CA ALA A 98 23.34 -13.66 12.80
C ALA A 98 23.74 -15.14 12.99
N ARG A 99 23.81 -15.93 11.90
CA ARG A 99 24.23 -17.35 11.94
C ARG A 99 25.68 -17.57 11.52
N THR A 100 26.26 -16.65 10.76
CA THR A 100 27.69 -16.55 10.44
C THR A 100 28.44 -15.84 11.55
#